data_AF-A0A1Q6XDC0-F1
#
_entry.id   AF-A0A1Q6XDC0-F1
#
_cell.length_a   1.000
_cell.length_b   1.000
_cell.length_c   1.000
_cell.angle_alpha   90.00
_cell.angle_beta   90.00
_cell.angle_gamma   90.00
#
_symmetry.space_group_name_H-M   'P 1'
#
loop_
_entity.id
_entity.type
_entity.pdbx_description
1 polymer ?
#
loop_
_entity_poly.entity_id
_entity_poly.type
_entity_poly.pdbx_seq_one_letter_code
_entity_poly.pdbx_strand_id
1 'polypeptide(L)'
;MVNTSNFVDAVAREMACGVETAVECWMAQIEEAMTDLRLTSLGRLNAVTQILASYKRLTGKEQLQCRKNRSGPSSVVSEAVGSTGH
;
A
#
# COMPACT_ATOMS: atom_id res chain seq x y z
N MET A 1 -8.72 31.23 29.74
CA MET A 1 -8.29 29.92 30.28
C MET A 1 -8.74 28.87 29.25
N VAL A 2 -7.81 28.28 28.51
CA VAL A 2 -8.18 27.24 27.52
C VAL A 2 -8.62 26.01 28.32
N ASN A 3 -9.89 25.63 28.18
CA ASN A 3 -10.40 24.39 28.76
C ASN A 3 -9.72 23.21 28.05
N THR A 4 -9.35 22.17 28.78
CA THR A 4 -8.62 21.01 28.23
C THR A 4 -9.36 20.37 27.05
N SER A 5 -10.70 20.31 27.10
CA SER A 5 -11.55 19.86 25.99
C SER A 5 -11.33 20.68 24.72
N ASN A 6 -11.35 22.01 24.82
CA ASN A 6 -11.19 22.91 23.67
C ASN A 6 -9.80 22.76 23.03
N PHE A 7 -8.78 22.48 23.82
CA PHE A 7 -7.44 22.19 23.30
C PHE A 7 -7.39 20.85 22.56
N VAL A 8 -7.96 19.79 23.14
CA VAL A 8 -8.04 18.46 22.50
C VAL A 8 -8.81 18.54 21.18
N ASP A 9 -9.94 19.25 21.16
CA ASP A 9 -10.75 19.43 19.95
C ASP A 9 -9.98 20.19 18.87
N ALA A 10 -9.23 21.22 19.24
CA ALA A 10 -8.39 21.98 18.32
C ALA A 10 -7.28 21.10 17.71
N VAL A 11 -6.60 20.29 18.53
CA VAL A 11 -5.56 19.36 18.07
C VAL A 11 -6.16 18.29 17.16
N ALA A 12 -7.27 17.68 17.55
CA ALA A 12 -7.93 16.65 16.74
C ALA A 12 -8.34 17.19 15.36
N ARG A 13 -8.88 18.42 15.31
CA ARG A 13 -9.25 19.09 14.07
C ARG A 13 -8.03 19.38 13.19
N GLU A 14 -6.93 19.83 13.79
CA GLU A 14 -5.68 20.07 13.06
C GLU A 14 -5.11 18.78 12.48
N MET A 15 -5.10 17.69 13.25
CA MET A 15 -4.66 16.38 12.78
C MET A 15 -5.53 15.87 11.62
N ALA A 16 -6.85 16.04 11.71
CA ALA A 16 -7.78 15.68 10.64
C ALA A 16 -7.50 16.48 9.36
N CYS A 17 -7.33 17.79 9.47
CA CYS A 17 -6.98 18.69 8.37
C CYS A 17 -5.66 18.28 7.69
N GLY A 18 -4.64 17.93 8.50
CA GLY A 18 -3.36 17.45 7.98
C GLY A 18 -3.48 16.14 7.20
N VAL A 19 -4.34 15.22 7.65
CA VAL A 19 -4.62 13.97 6.94
C VAL A 19 -5.34 14.22 5.63
N GLU A 20 -6.38 15.07 5.62
CA GLU A 20 -7.12 15.44 4.42
C GLU A 20 -6.18 16.08 3.38
N THR A 21 -5.37 17.03 3.79
CA THR A 21 -4.38 17.70 2.93
C THR A 21 -3.38 16.71 2.32
N ALA A 22 -2.90 15.75 3.11
CA ALA A 22 -1.98 14.72 2.60
C ALA A 22 -2.65 13.82 1.55
N VAL A 23 -3.92 13.45 1.77
CA VAL A 23 -4.70 12.65 0.82
C VAL A 23 -4.93 13.42 -0.48
N GLU A 24 -5.35 14.69 -0.40
CA GLU A 24 -5.51 15.57 -1.56
C GLU A 24 -4.22 15.70 -2.37
N CYS A 25 -3.08 15.87 -1.69
CA CYS A 25 -1.78 15.95 -2.34
C CYS A 25 -1.43 14.67 -3.12
N TRP A 26 -1.68 13.48 -2.56
CA TRP A 26 -1.45 12.23 -3.27
C TRP A 26 -2.42 12.03 -4.44
N MET A 27 -3.70 12.42 -4.29
CA MET A 27 -4.67 12.37 -5.39
C MET A 27 -4.22 13.26 -6.56
N ALA A 28 -3.80 14.49 -6.28
CA ALA A 28 -3.29 15.41 -7.30
C ALA A 28 -2.06 14.83 -8.02
N GLN A 29 -1.11 14.23 -7.29
CA GLN A 29 0.07 13.59 -7.89
C GLN A 29 -0.31 12.39 -8.78
N ILE A 30 -1.32 11.60 -8.39
CA ILE A 30 -1.80 10.47 -9.20
C ILE A 30 -2.47 10.98 -10.48
N GLU A 31 -3.30 12.03 -10.39
CA GLU A 31 -3.93 12.65 -11.55
C GLU A 31 -2.91 13.23 -12.53
N GLU A 32 -1.90 13.94 -12.02
CA GLU A 32 -0.79 14.45 -12.83
C GLU A 32 -0.05 13.31 -13.54
N ALA A 33 0.33 12.26 -12.80
CA ALA A 33 1.01 11.10 -13.38
C ALA A 33 0.17 10.38 -14.44
N MET A 34 -1.15 10.36 -14.31
CA MET A 34 -2.06 9.71 -15.26
C MET A 34 -2.39 10.55 -16.48
N THR A 35 -2.34 11.88 -16.36
CA THR A 35 -2.64 12.84 -17.43
C THR A 35 -1.40 13.34 -18.16
N ASP A 36 -0.20 12.99 -17.71
CA ASP A 36 1.03 13.32 -18.41
C ASP A 36 1.11 12.64 -19.80
N LEU A 37 0.96 13.48 -20.83
CA LEU A 37 1.03 13.11 -22.24
C LEU A 37 2.47 12.84 -22.73
N ARG A 38 3.49 13.26 -21.97
CA ARG A 38 4.90 13.01 -22.28
C ARG A 38 5.33 11.61 -21.89
N LEU A 39 4.57 10.95 -21.01
CA LEU A 39 4.84 9.59 -20.58
C LEU A 39 4.10 8.58 -21.47
N THR A 40 4.76 7.44 -21.70
CA THR A 40 4.09 6.27 -22.26
C THR A 40 3.10 5.70 -21.23
N SER A 41 2.18 4.84 -21.66
CA SER A 41 1.27 4.14 -20.74
C SER A 41 2.01 3.40 -19.62
N LEU A 42 3.17 2.79 -19.94
CA LEU A 42 4.04 2.15 -18.94
C LEU A 42 4.69 3.19 -18.02
N GLY A 43 5.13 4.32 -18.57
CA GLY A 43 5.70 5.43 -17.79
C GLY A 43 4.72 5.96 -16.74
N ARG A 44 3.45 6.15 -17.11
CA ARG A 44 2.40 6.57 -16.18
C ARG A 44 2.17 5.56 -15.05
N LEU A 45 2.08 4.27 -15.38
CA LEU A 45 1.95 3.20 -14.38
C LEU A 45 3.14 3.15 -13.41
N ASN A 46 4.35 3.35 -13.93
CA ASN A 46 5.55 3.39 -13.10
C ASN A 46 5.54 4.59 -12.15
N ALA A 47 5.13 5.77 -12.62
CA ALA A 47 4.98 6.96 -11.78
C ALA A 47 3.95 6.77 -10.66
N VAL A 48 2.76 6.23 -10.98
CA VAL A 48 1.73 5.88 -9.98
C VAL A 48 2.26 4.85 -8.97
N THR A 49 3.04 3.87 -9.43
CA THR A 49 3.66 2.87 -8.54
C THR A 49 4.64 3.51 -7.55
N GLN A 50 5.40 4.51 -7.97
CA GLN A 50 6.32 5.26 -7.09
C GLN A 50 5.57 6.09 -6.05
N ILE A 51 4.46 6.73 -6.44
CA ILE A 51 3.58 7.47 -5.53
C ILE A 51 3.01 6.50 -4.47
N LEU A 52 2.50 5.34 -4.91
CA LEU A 52 1.96 4.32 -4.02
C LEU A 52 3.02 3.73 -3.07
N ALA A 53 4.25 3.53 -3.55
CA ALA A 53 5.36 3.09 -2.71
C ALA A 53 5.68 4.13 -1.62
N SER A 54 5.69 5.42 -1.98
CA SER A 54 5.92 6.52 -1.04
C SER A 54 4.81 6.61 0.01
N TYR A 55 3.54 6.49 -0.40
CA TYR A 55 2.41 6.38 0.52
C TYR A 55 2.57 5.23 1.52
N LYS A 56 2.90 4.03 1.02
CA LYS A 56 3.06 2.84 1.88
C LYS A 56 4.17 3.04 2.91
N ARG A 57 5.30 3.59 2.48
CA ARG A 57 6.44 3.90 3.35
C ARG A 57 6.06 4.93 4.42
N LEU A 58 5.45 6.05 4.04
CA LEU A 58 5.10 7.14 4.95
C LEU A 58 4.00 6.76 5.95
N THR A 59 3.09 5.85 5.58
CA THR A 59 1.99 5.41 6.45
C THR A 59 2.28 4.11 7.19
N GLY A 60 3.49 3.55 7.07
CA GLY A 60 3.85 2.26 7.69
C GLY A 60 3.10 1.05 7.10
N LYS A 61 2.49 1.22 5.92
CA LYS A 61 1.70 0.20 5.21
C LYS A 61 2.53 -0.65 4.25
N GLU A 62 3.85 -0.64 4.36
CA GLU A 62 4.74 -1.47 3.54
C GLU A 62 4.44 -2.96 3.69
N GLN A 63 4.03 -3.39 4.89
CA GLN A 63 3.68 -4.79 5.16
C GLN A 63 2.37 -5.25 4.53
N LEU A 64 1.51 -4.33 4.05
CA LEU A 64 0.29 -4.70 3.31
C LEU A 64 0.58 -5.31 1.93
N GLN A 65 1.85 -5.42 1.52
CA GLN A 65 2.26 -6.11 0.30
C GLN A 65 2.02 -7.63 0.32
N CYS A 66 1.59 -8.22 1.43
CA CYS A 66 1.37 -9.66 1.52
C CYS A 66 -0.03 -10.12 1.08
N ARG A 67 -0.38 -9.90 -0.19
CA ARG A 67 -1.19 -10.88 -0.95
C ARG A 67 -0.29 -11.61 -1.94
N LYS A 68 0.76 -12.25 -1.42
CA LYS A 68 1.48 -13.30 -2.15
C LYS A 68 0.58 -14.52 -2.18
N ASN A 69 0.15 -14.93 -3.37
CA ASN A 69 -0.62 -16.15 -3.64
C ASN A 69 -0.38 -17.27 -2.62
N ARG A 70 -1.35 -17.55 -1.73
CA ARG A 70 -1.53 -18.92 -1.20
C ARG A 70 -2.25 -19.75 -2.27
N SER A 71 -1.52 -20.05 -3.33
CA SER A 71 -1.77 -21.23 -4.16
C SER A 71 -0.46 -21.99 -4.18
N GLY A 72 -0.14 -22.59 -3.02
CA GLY A 72 0.94 -23.56 -2.92
C GLY A 72 0.56 -24.81 -3.73
N PRO A 73 1.54 -25.48 -4.36
CA PRO A 73 1.31 -26.61 -5.24
C PRO A 73 0.76 -27.81 -4.44
N SER A 74 -0.14 -28.54 -5.09
CA SER A 74 -0.63 -29.86 -4.69
C SER A 74 0.53 -30.71 -4.14
N SER A 75 0.44 -31.11 -2.87
CA SER A 75 1.34 -32.08 -2.27
C SER A 75 1.26 -33.38 -3.09
N VAL A 76 2.34 -33.67 -3.79
CA VAL A 76 2.59 -34.98 -4.39
C VAL A 76 2.81 -35.93 -3.21
N VAL A 77 1.85 -36.82 -2.97
CA VAL A 77 2.02 -37.93 -2.04
C VAL A 77 2.98 -38.91 -2.72
N SER A 78 4.23 -38.94 -2.26
CA SER A 78 5.22 -39.92 -2.70
C SER A 78 4.75 -41.32 -2.32
N GLU A 79 4.64 -42.17 -3.33
CA GLU A 79 4.44 -43.61 -3.25
C GLU A 79 5.44 -44.27 -2.30
N ALA A 80 4.93 -45.06 -1.36
CA ALA A 80 5.72 -46.03 -0.62
C ALA A 80 6.04 -47.19 -1.56
N VAL A 81 7.24 -47.19 -2.14
CA VAL A 81 7.75 -48.30 -2.94
C VAL A 81 7.96 -49.52 -2.02
N GLY A 82 7.38 -50.64 -2.42
CA GLY A 82 7.50 -51.93 -1.74
C GLY A 82 8.95 -52.38 -1.65
N SER A 83 9.35 -52.75 -0.43
CA SER A 83 10.64 -53.38 -0.15
C SER A 83 10.58 -54.86 -0.55
N THR A 84 11.23 -55.20 -1.65
CA THR A 84 11.46 -56.59 -2.09
C THR A 84 12.76 -57.11 -1.50
N GLY A 85 12.66 -58.16 -0.68
CA GLY A 85 13.56 -59.32 -0.64
C GLY A 85 14.99 -59.16 -0.15
N HIS A 86 15.30 -59.83 0.98
CA HIS A 86 16.25 -60.93 0.94
C HIS A 86 15.98 -61.96 2.05
#